data_AF-A0A945AD60-F1
#
_entry.id   AF-A0A945AD60-F1
#
_cell.length_a   1.000
_cell.length_b   1.000
_cell.length_c   1.000
_cell.angle_alpha   90.00
_cell.angle_beta   90.00
_cell.angle_gamma   90.00
#
_symmetry.space_group_name_H-M   'P 1'
#
loop_
_entity.id
_entity.type
_entity.pdbx_description
1 polymer ?
#
loop_
_entity_poly.entity_id
_entity_poly.type
_entity_poly.pdbx_seq_one_letter_code
_entity_poly.pdbx_strand_id
1 'polypeptide(L)'
;MAFLDAVMAGQFFKHQETLEEVLRFVDAPDENGVPYYYGLAMEKYVLPGGIEIIGHAGTTAGFASIVYYLPAQKMTVSMVINTQDLASVYFKVLLPVLEALKPANLS
;
A
#
# COMPACT_ATOMS: atom_id res chain seq x y z
N MET A 1 -7.67 8.85 13.31
CA MET A 1 -6.83 7.65 13.10
C MET A 1 -7.40 6.92 11.90
N ALA A 2 -6.60 6.68 10.85
CA ALA A 2 -7.09 5.95 9.68
C ALA A 2 -7.11 4.44 9.97
N PHE A 3 -7.95 3.69 9.26
CA PHE A 3 -8.11 2.24 9.45
C PHE A 3 -6.77 1.49 9.38
N LEU A 4 -5.95 1.77 8.36
CA LEU A 4 -4.70 1.07 8.16
C LEU A 4 -3.66 1.39 9.24
N ASP A 5 -3.64 2.62 9.77
CA ASP A 5 -2.77 2.96 10.91
C ASP A 5 -3.10 2.08 12.13
N ALA A 6 -4.39 1.84 12.39
CA ALA A 6 -4.85 1.02 13.50
C ALA A 6 -4.53 -0.48 13.30
N VAL A 7 -4.60 -0.98 12.06
CA VAL A 7 -4.15 -2.33 11.70
C VAL A 7 -2.64 -2.46 11.95
N MET A 8 -1.84 -1.52 11.44
CA MET A 8 -0.37 -1.54 11.60
C MET A 8 0.08 -1.37 13.05
N ALA A 9 -0.74 -0.71 13.88
CA ALA A 9 -0.54 -0.59 15.32
C ALA A 9 -1.05 -1.81 16.11
N GLY A 10 -1.57 -2.85 15.46
CA GLY A 10 -2.03 -4.09 16.10
C GLY A 10 -3.35 -3.97 16.86
N GLN A 11 -4.06 -2.84 16.73
CA GLN A 11 -5.20 -2.52 17.61
C GLN A 11 -6.43 -3.41 17.40
N PHE A 12 -6.53 -4.07 16.24
CA PHE A 12 -7.61 -4.98 15.92
C PHE A 12 -7.33 -6.44 16.31
N PHE A 13 -6.12 -6.73 16.79
CA PHE A 13 -5.71 -8.09 17.11
C PHE A 13 -5.56 -8.28 18.61
N LYS A 14 -6.06 -9.41 19.12
CA LYS A 14 -5.88 -9.78 20.54
C LYS A 14 -4.45 -10.23 20.84
N HIS A 15 -3.77 -10.76 19.83
CA HIS A 15 -2.44 -11.35 19.90
C HIS A 15 -1.56 -10.68 18.82
N GLN A 16 -0.34 -10.30 19.19
CA GLN A 16 0.61 -9.64 18.28
C GLN A 16 0.96 -10.55 17.11
N GLU A 17 1.03 -11.85 17.37
CA GLU A 17 1.31 -12.92 16.42
C GLU A 17 0.30 -12.93 15.25
N THR A 18 -0.94 -12.50 15.48
CA THR A 18 -1.93 -12.38 14.38
C THR A 18 -1.57 -11.26 13.42
N LEU A 19 -1.06 -10.12 13.90
CA LEU A 19 -0.55 -9.07 13.01
C LEU A 19 0.69 -9.57 12.25
N GLU A 20 1.57 -10.30 12.91
CA GLU A 20 2.74 -10.90 12.28
C GLU A 20 2.37 -11.88 11.17
N GLU A 21 1.30 -12.66 11.34
CA GLU A 21 0.76 -13.54 10.30
C GLU A 21 0.14 -12.76 9.13
N VAL A 22 -0.59 -11.68 9.41
CA VAL A 22 -1.15 -10.80 8.36
C VAL A 22 -0.04 -10.15 7.54
N LEU A 23 1.06 -9.75 8.18
CA LEU A 23 2.22 -9.13 7.57
C LEU A 23 3.30 -10.15 7.15
N ARG A 24 2.99 -11.44 7.16
CA ARG A 24 3.87 -12.49 6.64
C ARG A 24 3.70 -12.58 5.12
N PHE A 25 4.49 -11.80 4.41
CA PHE A 25 4.46 -11.73 2.96
C PHE A 25 5.22 -12.89 2.30
N VAL A 26 4.67 -13.44 1.22
CA VAL A 26 5.35 -14.36 0.30
C VAL A 26 5.53 -13.68 -1.06
N ASP A 27 6.55 -14.08 -1.82
CA ASP A 27 6.70 -13.62 -3.21
C ASP A 27 5.45 -13.96 -4.02
N ALA A 28 4.90 -12.95 -4.68
CA ALA A 28 3.77 -13.07 -5.58
C ALA A 28 4.12 -12.28 -6.84
N PRO A 29 4.85 -12.84 -7.81
CA PRO A 29 5.28 -12.08 -8.97
C PRO A 29 4.08 -11.58 -9.79
N ASP A 30 4.14 -10.31 -10.22
CA ASP A 30 3.15 -9.68 -11.12
C ASP A 30 3.79 -9.38 -12.48
N GLU A 31 2.99 -9.31 -13.54
CA GLU A 31 3.42 -9.12 -14.93
C GLU A 31 4.06 -7.74 -15.16
N ASN A 32 3.87 -6.79 -14.25
CA ASN A 32 4.42 -5.44 -14.32
C ASN A 32 5.93 -5.36 -13.98
N GLY A 33 6.55 -6.45 -13.52
CA GLY A 33 7.98 -6.51 -13.19
C GLY A 33 8.37 -5.74 -11.93
N VAL A 34 7.41 -5.24 -11.16
CA VAL A 34 7.65 -4.62 -9.85
C VAL A 34 7.68 -5.72 -8.79
N PRO A 35 8.67 -5.76 -7.87
CA PRO A 35 8.66 -6.71 -6.77
C PRO A 35 7.36 -6.60 -5.96
N TYR A 36 6.59 -7.68 -5.99
CA TYR A 36 5.26 -7.77 -5.41
C TYR A 36 5.17 -8.97 -4.48
N TYR A 37 4.57 -8.75 -3.33
CA TYR A 37 4.41 -9.75 -2.28
C TYR A 37 3.00 -9.71 -1.74
N TYR A 38 2.52 -10.85 -1.25
CA TYR A 38 1.17 -10.97 -0.72
C TYR A 38 1.15 -11.72 0.61
N GLY A 39 0.36 -11.22 1.55
CA GLY A 39 0.08 -11.81 2.86
C GLY A 39 -1.40 -12.14 2.99
N LEU A 40 -1.94 -12.11 4.22
CA LEU A 40 -3.37 -12.32 4.44
C LEU A 40 -4.14 -11.03 4.20
N ALA A 41 -4.69 -10.89 2.98
CA ALA A 41 -5.43 -9.71 2.51
C ALA A 41 -4.64 -8.38 2.53
N MET A 42 -3.31 -8.48 2.62
CA MET A 42 -2.38 -7.37 2.52
C MET A 42 -1.41 -7.65 1.39
N GLU A 43 -1.10 -6.62 0.65
CA GLU A 43 -0.12 -6.65 -0.41
C GLU A 43 1.02 -5.70 -0.09
N LYS A 44 2.20 -6.01 -0.61
CA LYS A 44 3.40 -5.19 -0.46
C LYS A 44 4.06 -5.00 -1.81
N TYR A 45 4.36 -3.75 -2.15
CA TYR A 45 5.22 -3.41 -3.28
C TYR A 45 6.53 -2.83 -2.78
N VAL A 46 7.62 -3.13 -3.49
CA VAL A 46 8.89 -2.41 -3.37
C VAL A 46 9.10 -1.60 -4.64
N LEU A 47 8.86 -0.30 -4.54
CA LEU A 47 8.94 0.64 -5.65
C LEU A 47 10.40 1.09 -5.89
N PRO A 48 10.70 1.71 -7.06
CA PRO A 48 12.03 2.27 -7.32
C PRO A 48 12.52 3.18 -6.19
N GLY A 49 13.80 3.05 -5.85
CA GLY A 49 14.37 3.73 -4.68
C GLY A 49 14.17 2.99 -3.35
N GLY A 50 13.67 1.75 -3.37
CA GLY A 50 13.50 0.93 -2.18
C GLY A 50 12.31 1.37 -1.31
N ILE A 51 11.36 2.10 -1.90
CA ILE A 51 10.17 2.58 -1.18
C ILE A 51 9.21 1.40 -1.00
N GLU A 52 9.01 0.99 0.23
CA GLU A 52 8.01 -0.03 0.58
C GLU A 52 6.65 0.61 0.81
N ILE A 53 5.62 0.01 0.21
CA ILE A 53 4.22 0.29 0.51
C ILE A 53 3.50 -0.99 0.89
N ILE A 54 2.66 -0.94 1.92
CA ILE A 54 1.91 -2.09 2.43
C ILE A 54 0.43 -1.72 2.54
N GLY A 55 -0.47 -2.54 2.03
CA GLY A 55 -1.89 -2.27 2.15
C GLY A 55 -2.70 -3.06 1.15
N HIS A 56 -3.63 -2.42 0.45
CA HIS A 56 -4.39 -3.09 -0.58
C HIS A 56 -4.99 -2.13 -1.60
N ALA A 57 -5.09 -2.59 -2.84
CA ALA A 57 -5.86 -1.98 -3.89
C ALA A 57 -7.08 -2.85 -4.25
N GLY A 58 -8.13 -2.21 -4.74
CA GLY A 58 -9.31 -2.94 -5.19
C GLY A 58 -10.20 -2.12 -6.09
N THR A 59 -10.95 -2.82 -6.93
CA THR A 59 -11.96 -2.24 -7.81
C THR A 59 -13.31 -2.91 -7.59
N THR A 60 -14.37 -2.15 -7.84
CA THR A 60 -15.76 -2.62 -7.90
C THR A 60 -16.46 -1.90 -9.06
N ALA A 61 -17.74 -2.20 -9.30
CA ALA A 61 -18.50 -1.52 -10.35
C ALA A 61 -18.59 0.00 -10.08
N GLY A 62 -17.81 0.77 -10.85
CA GLY A 62 -17.79 2.23 -10.84
C GLY A 62 -16.75 2.84 -9.91
N PHE A 63 -15.97 2.04 -9.18
CA PHE A 63 -15.01 2.54 -8.19
C PHE A 63 -13.69 1.78 -8.19
N ALA A 64 -12.63 2.52 -7.90
CA ALA A 64 -11.28 2.03 -7.70
C ALA A 64 -10.72 2.71 -6.45
N SER A 65 -10.02 1.93 -5.64
CA SER A 65 -9.56 2.37 -4.32
C SER A 65 -8.20 1.80 -3.97
N ILE A 66 -7.45 2.57 -3.18
CA ILE A 66 -6.22 2.15 -2.54
C ILE A 66 -6.22 2.55 -1.07
N VAL A 67 -5.52 1.78 -0.27
CA VAL A 67 -5.02 2.19 1.04
C VAL A 67 -3.63 1.59 1.21
N TYR A 68 -2.63 2.43 1.41
CA TYR A 68 -1.25 2.01 1.60
C TYR A 68 -0.59 2.75 2.76
N TYR A 69 0.13 2.01 3.58
CA TYR A 69 1.01 2.51 4.61
C TYR A 69 2.44 2.51 4.08
N LEU A 70 3.14 3.62 4.30
CA LEU A 70 4.54 3.82 3.98
C LEU A 70 5.34 3.72 5.29
N PRO A 71 6.00 2.58 5.57
CA PRO A 71 6.62 2.36 6.87
C PRO A 71 7.72 3.37 7.22
N ALA A 72 8.53 3.75 6.23
CA ALA A 72 9.64 4.70 6.43
C ALA A 72 9.14 6.11 6.80
N GLN A 73 8.00 6.53 6.26
CA GLN A 73 7.40 7.84 6.51
C GLN A 73 6.35 7.82 7.63
N LYS A 74 5.97 6.64 8.13
CA LYS A 74 4.87 6.43 9.09
C LYS A 74 3.58 7.14 8.64
N MET A 75 3.24 6.96 7.37
CA MET A 75 2.15 7.69 6.74
C MET A 75 1.25 6.73 5.96
N THR A 76 -0.05 6.95 6.04
CA THR A 76 -1.05 6.26 5.22
C THR A 76 -1.55 7.15 4.08
N VAL A 77 -1.57 6.61 2.87
CA VAL A 77 -2.20 7.19 1.68
C VAL A 77 -3.45 6.37 1.38
N SER A 78 -4.61 7.03 1.30
CA SER A 78 -5.88 6.38 0.97
C SER A 78 -6.64 7.17 -0.08
N MET A 79 -7.25 6.49 -1.05
CA MET A 79 -8.07 7.12 -2.06
C MET A 79 -9.20 6.22 -2.52
N VAL A 80 -10.32 6.84 -2.89
CA VAL A 80 -11.40 6.22 -3.67
C VAL A 80 -11.77 7.18 -4.80
N ILE A 81 -11.87 6.68 -6.02
CA ILE A 81 -12.30 7.44 -7.20
C ILE A 81 -13.42 6.72 -7.94
N ASN A 82 -14.29 7.49 -8.60
CA ASN A 82 -15.43 7.02 -9.38
C ASN A 82 -15.04 6.53 -10.79
N THR A 83 -14.10 5.59 -10.86
CA THR A 83 -13.71 4.88 -12.08
C THR A 83 -13.41 3.43 -11.73
N GLN A 84 -13.51 2.52 -12.70
CA GLN A 84 -13.12 1.12 -12.52
C GLN A 84 -11.63 0.88 -12.85
N ASP A 85 -10.95 1.89 -13.39
CA ASP A 85 -9.55 1.80 -13.80
C ASP A 85 -8.60 2.01 -12.61
N LEU A 86 -7.98 0.92 -12.15
CA LEU A 86 -7.01 0.97 -11.06
C LEU A 86 -5.70 1.66 -11.48
N ALA A 87 -5.32 1.63 -12.76
CA ALA A 87 -4.13 2.34 -13.23
C ALA A 87 -4.30 3.85 -13.03
N SER A 88 -5.49 4.39 -13.28
CA SER A 88 -5.81 5.79 -12.97
C SER A 88 -5.56 6.15 -11.50
N VAL A 89 -5.83 5.25 -10.55
CA VAL A 89 -5.56 5.47 -9.12
C VAL A 89 -4.07 5.64 -8.88
N TYR A 90 -3.26 4.72 -9.42
CA TYR A 90 -1.81 4.74 -9.27
C TYR A 90 -1.17 5.97 -9.92
N PHE A 91 -1.48 6.24 -11.18
CA PHE A 91 -0.85 7.32 -11.94
C PHE A 91 -1.29 8.71 -11.50
N LYS A 92 -2.56 8.89 -11.14
CA LYS A 92 -3.07 10.23 -10.80
C LYS A 92 -2.80 10.64 -9.36
N VAL A 93 -2.55 9.68 -8.46
CA VAL A 93 -2.41 9.98 -7.04
C VAL A 93 -1.22 9.30 -6.38
N LEU A 94 -1.10 7.97 -6.44
CA LEU A 94 -0.03 7.30 -5.68
C LEU A 94 1.35 7.80 -6.13
N LEU A 95 1.65 7.77 -7.43
CA LEU A 95 2.94 8.23 -7.94
C LEU A 95 3.20 9.71 -7.63
N PRO A 96 2.28 10.67 -7.90
CA PRO A 96 2.47 12.06 -7.49
C PRO A 96 2.72 12.27 -5.99
N VAL A 97 2.02 11.52 -5.13
CA VAL A 97 2.20 11.58 -3.67
C VAL A 97 3.61 11.10 -3.30
N LEU A 98 4.04 9.96 -3.82
CA LEU A 98 5.39 9.45 -3.60
C LEU A 98 6.46 10.43 -4.07
N GLU A 99 6.24 11.08 -5.21
CA GLU A 99 7.13 12.08 -5.77
C GLU A 99 7.27 13.31 -4.86
N ALA A 100 6.16 13.77 -4.29
CA ALA A 100 6.15 14.88 -3.33
C ALA A 100 6.83 14.53 -1.99
N LEU A 101 6.94 13.23 -1.68
CA LEU A 101 7.53 12.72 -0.43
C LEU A 101 9.00 12.35 -0.57
N LYS A 102 9.55 12.35 -1.80
CA LYS A 102 10.99 12.19 -2.00
C LYS A 102 11.71 13.29 -1.19
N PRO A 103 12.64 12.95 -0.28
CA PRO A 103 13.41 13.97 0.40
C PRO A 103 14.16 14.80 -0.63
N ALA A 104 14.26 16.12 -0.42
CA ALA A 104 14.84 17.09 -1.36
C ALA A 104 16.33 16.86 -1.74
N ASN A 105 16.94 15.75 -1.31
CA ASN A 105 18.38 15.48 -1.41
C ASN A 105 18.70 14.16 -2.13
N LEU A 106 18.02 13.87 -3.24
CA LEU A 106 18.50 12.88 -4.21
C LEU A 106 18.62 13.56 -5.58
N SER A 107 19.71 14.32 -5.71
CA SER A 107 20.28 14.84 -6.98
C SER A 107 21.52 14.05 -7.34
#